data_AF-A0A850BLH6-F1
#
_entry.id   AF-A0A850BLH6-F1
#
_cell.length_a   1.000
_cell.length_b   1.000
_cell.length_c   1.000
_cell.angle_alpha   90.00
_cell.angle_beta   90.00
_cell.angle_gamma   90.00
#
_symmetry.space_group_name_H-M   'P 1'
#
loop_
_entity.id
_entity.type
_entity.pdbx_description
1 polymer ?
#
loop_
_entity_poly.entity_id
_entity_poly.type
_entity_poly.pdbx_seq_one_letter_code
_entity_poly.pdbx_strand_id
1 'polypeptide(L)'
;MINRVRILHEARAAFRTGDLAEMNRLVSEVIAALDAASADVERADIAHSLASFYRDIGAPDTAEIHARAAIEAEKRLDRPALLGNHFMFLAMLLKDTGRLEQAISHVEEALPCYLAAYGPEHQETRYIASVLAAMKRQEVIV
;
A
#
# COMPACT_ATOMS: atom_id res chain seq x y z
N MET A 1 -18.11 -7.16 -14.84
CA MET A 1 -17.36 -6.64 -13.68
C MET A 1 -16.03 -6.10 -14.23
N ILE A 2 -15.77 -4.79 -14.10
CA ILE A 2 -14.55 -4.17 -14.62
C ILE A 2 -13.38 -4.63 -13.76
N ASN A 3 -12.38 -5.28 -14.36
CA ASN A 3 -11.18 -5.71 -13.64
C ASN A 3 -10.22 -4.53 -13.49
N ARG A 4 -10.31 -3.82 -12.36
CA ARG A 4 -9.52 -2.59 -12.07
C ARG A 4 -8.02 -2.82 -12.05
N VAL A 5 -7.58 -4.01 -11.67
CA VAL A 5 -6.17 -4.42 -11.75
C VAL A 5 -5.69 -4.42 -13.19
N ARG A 6 -6.52 -4.89 -14.13
CA ARG A 6 -6.22 -4.84 -15.57
C ARG A 6 -6.11 -3.39 -16.08
N ILE A 7 -7.01 -2.50 -15.66
CA ILE A 7 -6.96 -1.08 -16.05
C ILE A 7 -5.65 -0.43 -15.60
N LEU A 8 -5.23 -0.64 -14.35
CA LEU A 8 -3.96 -0.08 -13.88
C LEU A 8 -2.74 -0.78 -14.48
N HIS A 9 -2.85 -2.03 -14.94
CA HIS A 9 -1.80 -2.66 -15.73
C HIS A 9 -1.66 -1.99 -17.11
N GLU A 10 -2.78 -1.70 -17.78
CA GLU A 10 -2.82 -0.95 -19.04
C GLU A 10 -2.30 0.48 -18.86
N ALA A 11 -2.65 1.15 -17.76
CA ALA A 11 -2.14 2.48 -17.43
C ALA A 11 -0.60 2.49 -17.28
N ARG A 12 -0.02 1.44 -16.65
CA ARG A 12 1.45 1.28 -16.58
C ARG A 12 2.06 1.09 -17.96
N ALA A 13 1.39 0.34 -18.84
CA ALA A 13 1.86 0.15 -20.21
C ALA A 13 1.85 1.48 -20.98
N ALA A 14 0.76 2.24 -20.89
CA ALA A 14 0.64 3.56 -21.49
C ALA A 14 1.72 4.54 -20.97
N PHE A 15 2.00 4.53 -19.66
CA PHE A 15 3.10 5.31 -19.07
C PHE A 15 4.46 4.94 -19.68
N ARG A 16 4.76 3.63 -19.78
CA ARG A 16 6.03 3.16 -20.37
C ARG A 16 6.21 3.55 -21.83
N THR A 17 5.11 3.69 -22.58
CA THR A 17 5.12 4.13 -23.99
C THR A 17 5.03 5.65 -24.15
N GLY A 18 4.92 6.41 -23.06
CA GLY A 18 4.78 7.87 -23.08
C GLY A 18 3.37 8.37 -23.43
N ASP A 19 2.38 7.49 -23.50
CA ASP A 19 0.98 7.86 -23.74
C ASP A 19 0.33 8.31 -22.42
N LEU A 20 0.68 9.52 -22.01
CA LEU A 20 0.16 10.11 -20.78
C LEU A 20 -1.34 10.41 -20.85
N ALA A 21 -1.90 10.60 -22.05
CA ALA A 21 -3.32 10.86 -22.23
C ALA A 21 -4.13 9.60 -21.89
N GLU A 22 -3.75 8.45 -22.45
CA GLU A 22 -4.40 7.19 -22.16
C GLU A 22 -4.17 6.74 -20.72
N MET A 23 -2.95 6.92 -20.19
CA MET A 23 -2.66 6.68 -18.77
C MET A 23 -3.61 7.48 -17.87
N ASN A 24 -3.72 8.79 -18.08
CA ASN A 24 -4.57 9.65 -17.26
C ASN A 24 -6.04 9.25 -17.39
N ARG A 25 -6.52 8.94 -18.60
CA ARG A 25 -7.89 8.48 -18.83
C ARG A 25 -8.21 7.21 -18.02
N LEU A 26 -7.33 6.21 -18.09
CA LEU A 26 -7.46 4.93 -17.37
C LEU A 26 -7.42 5.14 -15.85
N VAL A 27 -6.50 5.96 -15.36
CA VAL A 27 -6.37 6.25 -13.92
C VAL A 27 -7.59 7.01 -13.40
N SER A 28 -8.10 7.99 -14.15
CA SER A 28 -9.34 8.72 -13.80
C SER A 28 -10.56 7.79 -13.70
N GLU A 29 -10.65 6.76 -14.54
CA GLU A 29 -11.70 5.75 -14.44
C GLU A 29 -11.64 4.98 -13.10
N VAL A 30 -10.43 4.64 -12.64
CA VAL A 30 -10.23 3.95 -11.36
C VAL A 30 -10.48 4.87 -10.17
N ILE A 31 -10.10 6.14 -10.25
CA ILE A 31 -10.40 7.14 -9.22
C ILE A 31 -11.91 7.35 -9.09
N ALA A 32 -12.62 7.52 -10.22
CA ALA A 32 -14.07 7.64 -10.20
C ALA A 32 -14.75 6.40 -9.57
N ALA A 33 -14.17 5.22 -9.81
CA ALA A 33 -14.64 3.99 -9.16
C ALA A 33 -14.37 3.98 -7.64
N LEU A 34 -13.24 4.53 -7.16
CA LEU A 34 -12.97 4.70 -5.73
C LEU A 34 -13.97 5.67 -5.08
N ASP A 35 -14.29 6.77 -5.75
CA ASP A 35 -15.25 7.77 -5.26
C ASP A 35 -16.66 7.17 -5.16
N ALA A 36 -17.04 6.34 -6.13
CA ALA A 36 -18.33 5.66 -6.18
C ALA A 36 -18.46 4.41 -5.30
N ALA A 37 -17.34 3.81 -4.87
CA ALA A 37 -17.34 2.59 -4.06
C ALA A 37 -18.05 2.85 -2.72
N SER A 38 -18.99 2.01 -2.32
CA SER A 38 -19.69 2.16 -1.02
C SER A 38 -19.15 1.20 0.04
N ALA A 39 -18.60 0.06 -0.37
CA ALA A 39 -18.07 -0.96 0.53
C ALA A 39 -16.60 -0.69 0.90
N ASP A 40 -16.25 -0.86 2.17
CA ASP A 40 -14.88 -0.67 2.65
C ASP A 40 -13.89 -1.67 2.01
N VAL A 41 -14.31 -2.92 1.78
CA VAL A 41 -13.51 -3.93 1.06
C VAL A 41 -13.09 -3.40 -0.31
N GLU A 42 -14.06 -2.85 -1.04
CA GLU A 42 -13.84 -2.32 -2.38
C GLU A 42 -12.96 -1.08 -2.35
N ARG A 43 -13.21 -0.15 -1.41
CA ARG A 43 -12.38 1.05 -1.23
C ARG A 43 -10.93 0.68 -0.93
N ALA A 44 -10.69 -0.28 -0.04
CA ALA A 44 -9.35 -0.74 0.33
C ALA A 44 -8.60 -1.32 -0.89
N ASP A 45 -9.24 -2.21 -1.64
CA ASP A 45 -8.64 -2.88 -2.80
C ASP A 45 -8.28 -1.88 -3.92
N ILE A 46 -9.19 -0.95 -4.23
CA ILE A 46 -8.94 0.09 -5.25
C ILE A 46 -7.83 1.03 -4.79
N ALA A 47 -7.91 1.54 -3.56
CA ALA A 47 -6.93 2.48 -3.02
C ALA A 47 -5.53 1.83 -2.98
N HIS A 48 -5.42 0.57 -2.58
CA HIS A 48 -4.14 -0.14 -2.61
C HIS A 48 -3.61 -0.30 -4.05
N SER A 49 -4.49 -0.60 -5.00
CA SER A 49 -4.09 -0.73 -6.41
C SER A 49 -3.59 0.60 -6.99
N LEU A 50 -4.25 1.72 -6.67
CA LEU A 50 -3.79 3.08 -7.02
C LEU A 50 -2.46 3.41 -6.36
N ALA A 51 -2.30 3.09 -5.07
CA ALA A 51 -1.04 3.29 -4.35
C ALA A 51 0.12 2.56 -5.04
N SER A 52 -0.08 1.28 -5.39
CA SER A 52 0.91 0.50 -6.13
C SER A 52 1.18 1.10 -7.51
N PHE A 53 0.17 1.56 -8.23
CA PHE A 53 0.35 2.21 -9.52
C PHE A 53 1.21 3.47 -9.42
N TYR A 54 0.88 4.38 -8.49
CA TYR A 54 1.63 5.63 -8.32
C TYR A 54 3.06 5.40 -7.83
N ARG A 55 3.30 4.38 -7.00
CA ARG A 55 4.66 3.97 -6.64
C ARG A 55 5.45 3.53 -7.89
N ASP A 56 4.85 2.71 -8.75
CA ASP A 56 5.53 2.14 -9.92
C ASP A 56 5.88 3.19 -10.98
N ILE A 57 5.13 4.30 -11.07
CA ILE A 57 5.43 5.42 -11.98
C ILE A 57 6.31 6.51 -11.34
N GLY A 58 6.79 6.31 -10.11
CA GLY A 58 7.67 7.27 -9.43
C GLY A 58 6.96 8.49 -8.83
N ALA A 59 5.69 8.35 -8.44
CA ALA A 59 4.91 9.38 -7.76
C ALA A 59 4.62 8.99 -6.29
N PRO A 60 5.63 8.97 -5.42
CA PRO A 60 5.51 8.43 -4.07
C PRO A 60 4.54 9.22 -3.17
N ASP A 61 4.42 10.53 -3.34
CA ASP A 61 3.50 11.35 -2.54
C ASP A 61 2.03 10.98 -2.83
N THR A 62 1.69 10.77 -4.10
CA THR A 62 0.35 10.30 -4.49
C THR A 62 0.13 8.84 -4.10
N ALA A 63 1.17 8.00 -4.18
CA ALA A 63 1.10 6.62 -3.71
C ALA A 63 0.77 6.55 -2.22
N GLU A 64 1.36 7.44 -1.42
CA GLU A 64 1.12 7.52 0.02
C GLU A 64 -0.33 7.91 0.35
N ILE A 65 -0.90 8.90 -0.36
CA ILE A 65 -2.31 9.29 -0.18
C ILE A 65 -3.23 8.06 -0.32
N HIS A 66 -3.04 7.29 -1.38
CA HIS A 66 -3.86 6.10 -1.63
C HIS A 66 -3.54 4.94 -0.68
N ALA A 67 -2.29 4.78 -0.25
CA ALA A 67 -1.92 3.77 0.74
C ALA A 67 -2.59 4.04 2.10
N ARG A 68 -2.62 5.31 2.54
CA ARG A 68 -3.33 5.73 3.76
C ARG A 68 -4.83 5.52 3.64
N ALA A 69 -5.43 5.84 2.49
CA ALA A 69 -6.84 5.58 2.24
C ALA A 69 -7.17 4.07 2.31
N ALA A 70 -6.29 3.21 1.80
CA ALA A 70 -6.44 1.76 1.91
C ALA A 70 -6.41 1.29 3.36
N ILE A 71 -5.44 1.77 4.18
CA ILE A 71 -5.36 1.46 5.61
C ILE A 71 -6.64 1.88 6.34
N GLU A 72 -7.14 3.09 6.08
CA GLU A 72 -8.34 3.57 6.77
C GLU A 72 -9.60 2.78 6.41
N ALA A 73 -9.73 2.34 5.15
CA ALA A 73 -10.80 1.42 4.76
C ALA A 73 -10.61 0.04 5.41
N GLU A 74 -9.39 -0.49 5.42
CA GLU A 74 -9.09 -1.81 5.95
C GLU A 74 -9.26 -1.91 7.48
N LYS A 75 -9.00 -0.83 8.23
CA LYS A 75 -9.23 -0.77 9.68
C LYS A 75 -10.68 -1.02 10.09
N ARG A 76 -11.63 -0.82 9.18
CA ARG A 76 -13.07 -1.07 9.40
C ARG A 76 -13.47 -2.52 9.09
N LEU A 77 -12.51 -3.35 8.71
CA LEU A 77 -12.70 -4.74 8.31
C LEU A 77 -11.97 -5.67 9.26
N ASP A 78 -12.53 -6.86 9.49
CA ASP A 78 -11.89 -7.91 10.31
C ASP A 78 -10.95 -8.77 9.45
N ARG A 79 -9.92 -8.13 8.88
CA ARG A 79 -8.96 -8.76 7.95
C ARG A 79 -7.52 -8.43 8.36
N PRO A 80 -7.05 -8.88 9.53
CA PRO A 80 -5.77 -8.46 10.10
C PRO A 80 -4.58 -8.69 9.16
N ALA A 81 -4.53 -9.83 8.44
CA ALA A 81 -3.48 -10.07 7.46
C ALA A 81 -3.37 -8.98 6.38
N LEU A 82 -4.51 -8.52 5.83
CA LEU A 82 -4.52 -7.50 4.78
C LEU A 82 -4.21 -6.11 5.35
N LEU A 83 -4.70 -5.80 6.55
CA LEU A 83 -4.33 -4.57 7.25
C LEU A 83 -2.80 -4.49 7.47
N GLY A 84 -2.19 -5.59 7.92
CA GLY A 84 -0.75 -5.72 8.04
C GLY A 84 -0.01 -5.50 6.72
N ASN A 85 -0.51 -6.04 5.61
CA ASN A 85 0.06 -5.82 4.28
C ASN A 85 0.03 -4.34 3.86
N HIS A 86 -1.06 -3.62 4.13
CA HIS A 86 -1.15 -2.19 3.79
C HIS A 86 -0.20 -1.34 4.63
N PHE A 87 -0.05 -1.63 5.92
CA PHE A 87 0.96 -0.99 6.76
C PHE A 87 2.38 -1.25 6.24
N MET A 88 2.69 -2.49 5.87
CA MET A 88 4.01 -2.83 5.30
C MET A 88 4.29 -2.14 3.97
N PHE A 89 3.28 -2.01 3.11
CA PHE A 89 3.41 -1.26 1.85
C PHE A 89 3.79 0.20 2.13
N LEU A 90 3.07 0.86 3.05
CA LEU A 90 3.32 2.26 3.38
C LEU A 90 4.68 2.44 4.08
N ALA A 91 5.05 1.53 4.98
CA ALA A 91 6.37 1.55 5.63
C ALA A 91 7.51 1.49 4.61
N MET A 92 7.42 0.61 3.61
CA MET A 92 8.42 0.52 2.56
C MET A 92 8.48 1.78 1.70
N LEU A 93 7.32 2.33 1.32
CA LEU A 93 7.25 3.59 0.57
C LEU A 93 7.90 4.76 1.35
N LEU A 94 7.66 4.85 2.65
CA LEU A 94 8.23 5.88 3.52
C LEU A 94 9.74 5.71 3.68
N LYS A 95 10.21 4.46 3.86
CA LYS A 95 11.64 4.16 3.91
C LYS A 95 12.34 4.55 2.61
N ASP A 96 11.76 4.22 1.46
CA ASP A 96 12.35 4.50 0.14
C ASP A 96 12.39 6.01 -0.17
N THR A 97 11.59 6.81 0.54
CA THR A 97 11.59 8.28 0.50
C THR A 97 12.37 8.93 1.65
N GLY A 98 13.16 8.15 2.39
CA GLY A 98 14.05 8.66 3.46
C GLY A 98 13.36 8.98 4.79
N ARG A 99 12.08 8.63 4.95
CA ARG A 99 11.28 8.90 6.16
C ARG A 99 11.29 7.69 7.09
N LEU A 100 12.47 7.34 7.58
CA LEU A 100 12.71 6.10 8.35
C LEU A 100 11.89 6.01 9.64
N GLU A 101 11.79 7.10 10.41
CA GLU A 101 11.01 7.14 11.67
C GLU A 101 9.52 6.80 11.41
N GLN A 102 8.91 7.43 10.40
CA GLN A 102 7.52 7.15 10.02
C GLN A 102 7.37 5.72 9.47
N ALA A 103 8.36 5.22 8.75
CA ALA A 103 8.37 3.84 8.29
C ALA A 103 8.34 2.85 9.46
N ILE A 104 9.17 3.08 10.48
CA ILE A 104 9.22 2.27 11.70
C ILE A 104 7.84 2.23 12.37
N SER A 105 7.19 3.38 12.57
CA SER A 105 5.86 3.44 13.18
C SER A 105 4.84 2.57 12.43
N HIS A 106 4.90 2.53 11.10
CA HIS A 106 4.00 1.67 10.32
C HIS A 106 4.35 0.18 10.40
N VAL A 107 5.63 -0.21 10.55
CA VAL A 107 5.98 -1.63 10.82
C VAL A 107 5.55 -2.04 12.23
N GLU A 108 5.58 -1.13 13.21
CA GLU A 108 5.06 -1.37 14.57
C GLU A 108 3.55 -1.64 14.56
N GLU A 109 2.78 -0.93 13.73
CA GLU A 109 1.35 -1.19 13.51
C GLU A 109 1.10 -2.49 12.73
N ALA A 110 2.00 -2.86 11.81
CA ALA A 110 1.87 -4.11 11.05
C ALA A 110 2.04 -5.35 11.92
N LEU A 111 3.01 -5.36 12.85
CA LEU A 111 3.38 -6.58 13.58
C LEU A 111 2.21 -7.22 14.38
N PRO A 112 1.40 -6.48 15.14
CA PRO A 112 0.20 -7.01 15.80
C PRO A 112 -0.79 -7.64 14.83
N CYS A 113 -0.91 -7.09 13.61
CA CYS A 113 -1.80 -7.62 12.58
C CYS A 113 -1.36 -9.02 12.12
N TYR A 114 -0.05 -9.23 11.90
CA TYR A 114 0.49 -10.54 11.54
C TYR A 114 0.43 -11.53 12.72
N LEU A 115 0.67 -11.06 13.95
CA LEU A 115 0.50 -11.87 15.16
C LEU A 115 -0.94 -12.39 15.30
N ALA A 116 -1.93 -11.51 15.08
CA ALA A 116 -3.34 -11.89 15.14
C ALA A 116 -3.74 -12.86 14.01
N ALA A 117 -3.24 -12.65 12.80
CA ALA A 117 -3.60 -13.47 11.64
C ALA A 117 -2.93 -14.85 11.63
N TYR A 118 -1.68 -14.95 12.08
CA TYR A 118 -0.85 -16.13 11.86
C TYR A 118 -0.15 -16.68 13.11
N GLY A 119 -0.10 -15.92 14.20
CA GLY A 119 0.65 -16.26 15.42
C GLY A 119 2.15 -15.94 15.34
N PRO A 120 2.87 -16.06 16.47
CA PRO A 120 4.27 -15.64 16.61
C PRO A 120 5.26 -16.51 15.83
N GLU A 121 4.97 -17.82 15.69
CA GLU A 121 5.86 -18.79 15.02
C GLU A 121 5.67 -18.85 13.50
N HIS A 122 4.80 -18.00 12.93
CA HIS A 122 4.63 -17.97 11.50
C HIS A 122 5.80 -17.24 10.82
N GLN A 123 6.19 -17.70 9.63
CA GLN A 123 7.31 -17.13 8.89
C GLN A 123 7.12 -15.63 8.60
N GLU A 124 5.90 -15.22 8.26
CA GLU A 124 5.59 -13.83 7.93
C GLU A 124 5.72 -12.95 9.18
N THR A 125 5.18 -13.39 10.32
CA THR A 125 5.30 -12.67 11.59
C THR A 125 6.76 -12.46 11.99
N ARG A 126 7.59 -13.51 11.88
CA ARG A 126 9.03 -13.41 12.13
C ARG A 126 9.72 -12.48 11.14
N TYR A 127 9.32 -12.51 9.87
CA TYR A 127 9.85 -11.59 8.86
C TYR A 127 9.55 -10.13 9.24
N ILE A 128 8.30 -9.80 9.58
CA ILE A 128 7.93 -8.43 10.00
C ILE A 128 8.72 -7.98 11.24
N ALA A 129 8.86 -8.85 12.25
CA ALA A 129 9.67 -8.55 13.42
C ALA A 129 11.15 -8.28 13.06
N SER A 130 11.71 -9.02 12.10
CA SER A 130 13.07 -8.82 11.61
C SER A 130 13.24 -7.49 10.86
N VAL A 131 12.23 -7.07 10.08
CA VAL A 131 12.21 -5.79 9.38
C VAL A 131 12.19 -4.65 10.39
N LEU A 132 11.33 -4.72 11.41
CA LEU A 132 11.26 -3.72 12.47
C LEU A 132 12.60 -3.56 13.18
N ALA A 133 13.22 -4.68 13.57
CA ALA A 133 14.53 -4.67 14.22
C ALA A 133 15.62 -4.09 13.32
N ALA A 134 15.58 -4.36 12.00
CA ALA A 134 16.54 -3.81 11.05
C ALA A 134 16.38 -2.30 10.87
N MET A 135 15.15 -1.79 10.75
CA MET A 135 14.89 -0.36 10.61
C MET A 135 15.28 0.41 11.88
N LYS A 136 14.94 -0.09 13.07
CA LYS A 136 15.36 0.52 14.35
C LYS A 136 16.88 0.57 14.52
N ARG A 137 17.61 -0.43 14.01
CA ARG A 137 19.09 -0.39 14.01
C ARG A 137 19.63 0.68 13.07
N GLN A 138 18.98 0.92 11.94
CA GLN A 138 19.38 1.97 11.00
C GLN A 138 19.15 3.36 11.58
N GLU A 139 18.05 3.57 12.31
CA GLU A 139 17.70 4.84 12.96
C GLU A 139 18.76 5.32 13.96
N VAL A 140 19.43 4.40 14.68
CA VAL A 140 20.49 4.74 15.66
C VAL A 140 21.80 5.20 14.98
N ILE A 141 21.95 4.99 13.67
CA ILE A 141 23.19 5.28 12.91
C ILE A 141 23.08 6.60 12.12
N VAL A 142 21.89 7.20 12.04
CA VAL A 142 21.63 8.49 11.36
C VAL A 142 21.73 9.64 12.35
#